data_AF-A0A0H5D978-F1
#
_entry.id   AF-A0A0H5D978-F1
#
_cell.length_a   1.000
_cell.length_b   1.000
_cell.length_c   1.000
_cell.angle_alpha   90.00
_cell.angle_beta   90.00
_cell.angle_gamma   90.00
#
_symmetry.space_group_name_H-M   'P 1'
#
loop_
_entity.id
_entity.type
_entity.pdbx_description
1 polymer ?
#
loop_
_entity_poly.entity_id
_entity_poly.type
_entity_poly.pdbx_seq_one_letter_code
_entity_poly.pdbx_strand_id
1 'polypeptide(L)'
;MDRFFSISMPAAQFVRNVLLFSFAALLPVLLFYVLLAPGFAPALAAGGPALMRLLRQVATNGLPVVFAVNYVSFFLFAMTKQPKAGSRDTAFFVLVDVLLRALLFPGLHVLIYVLSADWFGSFGGNRSTALAVVSPTLARSAFFENISGVYLYATMISALPLYVSAFGRSEFLGPVVRRLPMNTGVMLLALAAFALSVGLITIGAQGIASLQAR
;
A
#
# COMPACT_ATOMS: atom_id res chain seq x y z
N MET A 1 12.31 -4.10 12.60
CA MET A 1 11.30 -3.01 12.67
C MET A 1 11.37 -2.23 13.97
N ASP A 2 11.73 -2.86 15.11
CA ASP A 2 11.64 -2.18 16.40
C ASP A 2 12.58 -0.98 16.58
N ARG A 3 13.76 -1.02 15.96
CA ARG A 3 14.78 0.05 16.02
C ARG A 3 14.55 1.22 15.05
N PHE A 4 13.63 1.08 14.09
CA PHE A 4 13.52 2.03 12.97
C PHE A 4 12.38 3.04 13.11
N PHE A 5 11.39 2.75 13.96
CA PHE A 5 10.18 3.59 14.10
C PHE A 5 9.82 3.78 15.57
N SER A 6 9.76 5.02 16.02
CA SER A 6 9.26 5.43 17.34
C SER A 6 8.58 6.78 17.20
N ILE A 7 7.53 7.05 17.96
CA ILE A 7 6.92 8.40 17.96
C ILE A 7 7.77 9.44 18.70
N SER A 8 8.78 9.02 19.46
CA SER A 8 9.75 9.92 20.11
C SER A 8 10.96 10.29 19.25
N MET A 9 11.07 9.73 18.03
CA MET A 9 12.19 10.01 17.15
C MET A 9 12.00 11.35 16.41
N PRO A 10 13.08 12.00 15.96
CA PRO A 10 12.97 13.21 15.14
C PRO A 10 12.14 12.97 13.88
N ALA A 11 11.22 13.89 13.57
CA ALA A 11 10.29 13.76 12.45
C ALA A 11 11.00 13.54 11.10
N ALA A 12 12.10 14.26 10.86
CA ALA A 12 12.90 14.10 9.64
C ALA A 12 13.48 12.67 9.51
N GLN A 13 13.91 12.06 10.62
CA GLN A 13 14.43 10.71 10.62
C GLN A 13 13.30 9.69 10.38
N PHE A 14 12.12 9.91 10.96
CA PHE A 14 10.94 9.07 10.70
C PHE A 14 10.56 9.09 9.21
N VAL A 15 10.40 10.29 8.64
CA VAL A 15 10.08 10.51 7.22
C VAL A 15 11.11 9.83 6.31
N ARG A 16 12.41 10.02 6.58
CA ARG A 16 13.48 9.38 5.83
C ARG A 16 13.37 7.86 5.87
N ASN A 17 13.12 7.27 7.04
CA ASN A 17 13.00 5.82 7.17
C ASN A 17 11.78 5.32 6.38
N VAL A 18 10.62 5.96 6.49
CA VAL A 18 9.43 5.59 5.70
C VAL A 18 9.73 5.66 4.19
N LEU A 19 10.41 6.70 3.74
CA LEU A 19 10.76 6.86 2.32
C LEU A 19 11.69 5.74 1.83
N LEU A 20 12.73 5.41 2.59
CA LEU A 20 13.66 4.34 2.25
C LEU A 20 12.96 2.97 2.20
N PHE A 21 12.12 2.66 3.19
CA PHE A 21 11.33 1.42 3.19
C PHE A 21 10.33 1.36 2.04
N SER A 22 9.69 2.49 1.72
CA SER A 22 8.75 2.60 0.60
C SER A 22 9.46 2.36 -0.73
N PHE A 23 10.65 2.93 -0.92
CA PHE A 23 11.45 2.71 -2.11
C PHE A 23 11.96 1.26 -2.20
N ALA A 24 12.46 0.71 -1.09
CA ALA A 24 12.95 -0.67 -1.01
C ALA A 24 11.83 -1.71 -1.25
N ALA A 25 10.59 -1.41 -0.88
CA ALA A 25 9.44 -2.27 -1.18
C ALA A 25 8.94 -2.08 -2.62
N LEU A 26 8.99 -0.85 -3.15
CA LEU A 26 8.53 -0.54 -4.50
C LEU A 26 9.40 -1.16 -5.59
N LEU A 27 10.72 -1.06 -5.46
CA LEU A 27 11.66 -1.48 -6.49
C LEU A 27 11.55 -2.97 -6.89
N PRO A 28 11.54 -3.95 -5.96
CA PRO A 28 11.44 -5.35 -6.33
C PRO A 28 10.09 -5.70 -6.97
N VAL A 29 8.99 -5.10 -6.48
CA VAL A 29 7.65 -5.32 -7.06
C VAL A 29 7.55 -4.72 -8.45
N LEU A 30 8.15 -3.55 -8.66
CA LEU A 30 8.20 -2.91 -9.97
C LEU A 30 9.02 -3.75 -10.96
N LEU A 31 10.16 -4.26 -10.53
CA LEU A 31 10.98 -5.16 -11.35
C LEU A 31 10.19 -6.41 -11.74
N PHE A 32 9.50 -7.02 -10.78
CA PHE A 32 8.66 -8.19 -11.02
C PHE A 32 7.55 -7.88 -12.05
N TYR A 33 6.86 -6.75 -11.92
CA TYR A 33 5.86 -6.30 -12.89
C TYR A 33 6.43 -6.10 -14.30
N VAL A 34 7.62 -5.49 -14.42
CA VAL A 34 8.30 -5.29 -15.71
C VAL A 34 8.65 -6.61 -16.38
N LEU A 35 9.08 -7.60 -15.59
CA LEU A 35 9.43 -8.94 -16.10
C LEU A 35 8.21 -9.76 -16.50
N LEU A 36 7.08 -9.58 -15.81
CA LEU A 36 5.83 -10.28 -16.13
C LEU A 36 5.08 -9.68 -17.32
N ALA A 37 5.22 -8.38 -17.57
CA ALA A 37 4.51 -7.69 -18.64
C ALA A 37 5.16 -7.99 -20.02
N PRO A 38 4.46 -8.70 -20.93
CA PRO A 38 5.03 -9.10 -22.22
C PRO A 38 5.50 -7.90 -23.03
N GLY A 39 6.75 -7.95 -23.53
CA GLY A 39 7.34 -6.89 -24.33
C GLY A 39 7.70 -5.61 -23.57
N PHE A 40 7.43 -5.51 -22.26
CA PHE A 40 7.68 -4.29 -21.51
C PHE A 40 9.16 -4.11 -21.19
N ALA A 41 9.84 -5.16 -20.70
CA ALA A 41 11.28 -5.14 -20.45
C ALA A 41 12.12 -4.68 -21.67
N PRO A 42 11.97 -5.25 -22.88
CA PRO A 42 12.71 -4.77 -24.05
C PRO A 42 12.33 -3.33 -24.45
N ALA A 43 11.05 -2.93 -24.31
CA ALA A 43 10.63 -1.56 -24.59
C ALA A 43 11.26 -0.53 -23.64
N LEU A 44 11.52 -0.91 -22.37
CA LEU A 44 12.24 -0.07 -21.42
C LEU A 44 13.75 -0.06 -21.67
N ALA A 45 14.33 -1.20 -22.04
CA ALA A 45 15.76 -1.32 -22.37
C ALA A 45 16.15 -0.51 -23.61
N ALA A 46 15.22 -0.35 -24.57
CA ALA A 46 15.36 0.55 -25.71
C ALA A 46 15.39 2.04 -25.32
N GLY A 47 15.02 2.38 -24.07
CA GLY A 47 15.01 3.75 -23.56
C GLY A 47 13.89 4.61 -24.13
N GLY A 48 14.12 5.93 -24.16
CA GLY A 48 13.22 6.88 -24.81
C GLY A 48 11.88 7.11 -24.09
N PRO A 49 10.79 7.40 -24.82
CA PRO A 49 9.51 7.82 -24.24
C PRO A 49 8.87 6.81 -23.29
N ALA A 50 9.03 5.50 -23.53
CA ALA A 50 8.44 4.46 -22.69
C ALA A 50 9.06 4.49 -21.28
N LEU A 51 10.39 4.53 -21.21
CA LEU A 51 11.13 4.65 -19.95
C LEU A 51 10.78 5.96 -19.22
N MET A 52 10.77 7.09 -19.92
CA MET A 52 10.44 8.39 -19.31
C MET A 52 9.02 8.44 -18.76
N ARG A 53 8.05 7.83 -19.44
CA ARG A 53 6.67 7.71 -18.94
C ARG A 53 6.61 6.84 -17.69
N LEU A 54 7.32 5.71 -17.66
CA LEU A 54 7.38 4.85 -16.48
C LEU A 54 8.01 5.57 -15.29
N LEU A 55 9.17 6.20 -15.48
CA LEU A 55 9.86 6.94 -14.43
C LEU A 55 8.99 8.07 -13.87
N ARG A 56 8.34 8.84 -14.75
CA ARG A 56 7.38 9.87 -14.34
C ARG A 56 6.24 9.25 -13.54
N GLN A 57 5.62 8.18 -14.03
CA GLN A 57 4.50 7.51 -13.34
C GLN A 57 4.92 7.02 -11.95
N VAL A 58 6.11 6.45 -11.82
CA VAL A 58 6.65 6.00 -10.53
C VAL A 58 6.95 7.21 -9.62
N ALA A 59 7.51 8.29 -10.14
CA ALA A 59 7.91 9.45 -9.35
C ALA A 59 6.71 10.32 -8.90
N THR A 60 5.71 10.51 -9.76
CA THR A 60 4.58 11.44 -9.51
C THR A 60 3.32 10.76 -9.00
N ASN A 61 3.26 9.42 -9.06
CA ASN A 61 2.13 8.66 -8.55
C ASN A 61 2.59 7.53 -7.62
N GLY A 62 3.39 6.59 -8.14
CA GLY A 62 3.76 5.39 -7.39
C GLY A 62 4.40 5.64 -6.04
N LEU A 63 5.55 6.31 -6.01
CA LEU A 63 6.29 6.61 -4.79
C LEU A 63 5.47 7.47 -3.81
N PRO A 64 4.79 8.57 -4.24
CA PRO A 64 3.89 9.32 -3.36
C PRO A 64 2.81 8.48 -2.68
N VAL A 65 2.11 7.61 -3.44
CA VAL A 65 1.06 6.74 -2.89
C VAL A 65 1.65 5.77 -1.87
N VAL A 66 2.72 5.06 -2.26
CA VAL A 66 3.35 4.06 -1.39
C VAL A 66 3.88 4.71 -0.11
N PHE A 67 4.52 5.87 -0.24
CA PHE A 67 5.04 6.65 0.89
C PHE A 67 3.92 7.07 1.84
N ALA A 68 2.84 7.69 1.35
CA ALA A 68 1.78 8.21 2.20
C ALA A 68 1.05 7.10 2.96
N VAL A 69 0.76 5.98 2.28
CA VAL A 69 0.14 4.80 2.92
C VAL A 69 1.09 4.19 3.95
N ASN A 70 2.36 4.00 3.62
CA ASN A 70 3.34 3.45 4.55
C ASN A 70 3.59 4.38 5.74
N TYR A 71 3.55 5.70 5.54
CA TYR A 71 3.71 6.68 6.61
C TYR A 71 2.68 6.45 7.71
N VAL A 72 1.40 6.36 7.32
CA VAL A 72 0.29 6.13 8.26
C VAL A 72 0.44 4.78 8.96
N SER A 73 0.73 3.72 8.21
CA SER A 73 0.92 2.37 8.76
C SER A 73 2.08 2.29 9.76
N PHE A 74 3.21 2.91 9.42
CA PHE A 74 4.40 2.89 10.25
C PHE A 74 4.22 3.77 11.49
N PHE A 75 3.42 4.84 11.38
CA PHE A 75 3.06 5.69 12.50
C PHE A 75 2.16 4.95 13.48
N LEU A 76 1.11 4.26 12.99
CA LEU A 76 0.27 3.39 13.81
C LEU A 76 1.10 2.33 14.52
N PHE A 77 2.03 1.68 13.81
CA PHE A 77 2.93 0.72 14.42
C PHE A 77 3.83 1.33 15.50
N ALA A 78 4.33 2.55 15.28
CA ALA A 78 5.12 3.27 16.28
C ALA A 78 4.30 3.59 17.53
N MET A 79 3.00 3.89 17.40
CA MET A 79 2.10 4.10 18.54
C MET A 79 1.96 2.85 19.41
N THR A 80 2.00 1.65 18.83
CA THR A 80 1.89 0.40 19.61
C THR A 80 3.12 0.11 20.49
N LYS A 81 4.19 0.89 20.37
CA LYS A 81 5.41 0.75 21.17
C LYS A 81 5.45 1.62 22.43
N GLN A 82 4.47 2.49 22.62
CA GLN A 82 4.35 3.28 23.85
C GLN A 82 3.13 2.80 24.65
N PRO A 83 3.22 1.64 25.31
CA PRO A 83 2.12 1.15 26.14
C PRO A 83 1.87 2.16 27.27
N LYS A 84 0.70 2.79 27.23
CA LYS A 84 0.13 3.51 28.38
C LYS A 84 -0.77 2.53 29.13
N ALA A 85 -0.94 2.70 30.43
CA ALA A 85 -1.93 1.92 31.18
C ALA A 85 -3.30 2.00 30.49
N GLY A 86 -3.91 0.84 30.17
CA GLY A 86 -5.17 0.77 29.43
C GLY A 86 -5.06 0.98 27.91
N SER A 87 -3.87 0.91 27.31
CA SER A 87 -3.71 0.99 25.85
C SER A 87 -4.44 -0.15 25.14
N ARG A 88 -5.05 0.15 23.98
CA ARG A 88 -5.71 -0.86 23.14
C ARG A 88 -4.71 -1.93 22.70
N ASP A 89 -5.21 -3.16 22.54
CA ASP A 89 -4.42 -4.30 22.05
C ASP A 89 -3.77 -3.98 20.70
N THR A 90 -2.57 -4.50 20.45
CA THR A 90 -1.81 -4.23 19.22
C THR A 90 -2.52 -4.73 17.95
N ALA A 91 -3.36 -5.77 18.04
CA ALA A 91 -4.18 -6.26 16.94
C ALA A 91 -5.23 -5.23 16.50
N PHE A 92 -5.73 -4.39 17.42
CA PHE A 92 -6.63 -3.30 17.09
C PHE A 92 -5.99 -2.31 16.10
N PHE A 93 -4.71 -1.99 16.30
CA PHE A 93 -3.98 -1.10 15.40
C PHE A 93 -3.76 -1.71 14.00
N VAL A 94 -3.64 -3.04 13.90
CA VAL A 94 -3.60 -3.73 12.60
C VAL A 94 -4.95 -3.59 11.89
N LEU A 95 -6.06 -3.79 12.59
CA LEU A 95 -7.39 -3.59 12.02
C LEU A 95 -7.58 -2.15 11.52
N VAL A 96 -7.14 -1.16 12.31
CA VAL A 96 -7.18 0.25 11.90
C VAL A 96 -6.30 0.49 10.67
N ASP A 97 -5.11 -0.08 10.58
CA ASP A 97 -4.25 0.07 9.39
C ASP A 97 -4.92 -0.52 8.15
N VAL A 98 -5.53 -1.70 8.26
CA VAL A 98 -6.27 -2.34 7.16
C VAL A 98 -7.40 -1.43 6.65
N LEU A 99 -8.20 -0.87 7.55
CA LEU A 99 -9.31 0.01 7.19
C LEU A 99 -8.82 1.33 6.60
N LEU A 100 -7.84 1.99 7.24
CA LEU A 100 -7.29 3.24 6.72
C LEU A 100 -6.67 3.04 5.36
N ARG A 101 -6.03 1.90 5.11
CA ARG A 101 -5.46 1.62 3.81
C ARG A 101 -6.50 1.40 2.73
N ALA A 102 -7.59 0.70 3.05
CA ALA A 102 -8.72 0.53 2.15
C ALA A 102 -9.34 1.88 1.75
N LEU A 103 -9.13 2.95 2.53
CA LEU A 103 -9.57 4.31 2.20
C LEU A 103 -8.47 5.14 1.53
N LEU A 104 -7.26 5.17 2.11
CA LEU A 104 -6.15 6.00 1.66
C LEU A 104 -5.64 5.58 0.29
N PHE A 105 -5.53 4.28 0.02
CA PHE A 105 -4.99 3.81 -1.25
C PHE A 105 -5.89 4.22 -2.43
N PRO A 106 -7.22 3.98 -2.41
CA PRO A 106 -8.12 4.53 -3.41
C PRO A 106 -8.19 6.06 -3.41
N GLY A 107 -8.27 6.68 -2.23
CA GLY A 107 -8.41 8.13 -2.10
C GLY A 107 -7.23 8.91 -2.69
N LEU A 108 -6.00 8.42 -2.51
CA LEU A 108 -4.81 9.01 -3.12
C LEU A 108 -4.81 8.86 -4.64
N HIS A 109 -5.29 7.73 -5.18
CA HIS A 109 -5.44 7.57 -6.63
C HIS A 109 -6.46 8.56 -7.20
N VAL A 110 -7.61 8.71 -6.54
CA VAL A 110 -8.61 9.74 -6.88
C VAL A 110 -7.96 11.12 -6.92
N LEU A 111 -7.29 11.51 -5.84
CA LEU A 111 -6.64 12.82 -5.73
C LEU A 111 -5.60 13.03 -6.84
N ILE A 112 -4.69 12.08 -7.03
CA ILE A 112 -3.61 12.19 -8.01
C ILE A 112 -4.17 12.24 -9.43
N TYR A 113 -5.22 11.47 -9.74
CA TYR A 113 -5.81 11.44 -11.08
C TYR A 113 -6.50 12.77 -11.41
N VAL A 114 -7.24 13.34 -10.46
CA VAL A 114 -7.87 14.65 -10.59
C VAL A 114 -6.81 15.76 -10.75
N LEU A 115 -5.79 15.77 -9.88
CA LEU A 115 -4.69 16.75 -10.00
C LEU A 115 -3.93 16.59 -11.33
N SER A 116 -3.75 15.36 -11.80
CA SER A 116 -3.09 15.10 -13.08
C SER A 116 -3.92 15.56 -14.27
N ALA A 117 -5.26 15.53 -14.17
CA ALA A 117 -6.13 16.11 -15.18
C ALA A 117 -5.97 17.63 -15.22
N ASP A 118 -5.99 18.29 -14.06
CA ASP A 118 -5.91 19.74 -13.96
C ASP A 118 -4.53 20.31 -14.36
N TRP A 119 -3.44 19.67 -13.91
CA TRP A 119 -2.09 20.23 -14.06
C TRP A 119 -1.34 19.73 -15.29
N PHE A 120 -1.61 18.50 -15.72
CA PHE A 120 -0.89 17.87 -16.84
C PHE A 120 -1.78 17.60 -18.06
N GLY A 121 -3.06 17.99 -18.03
CA GLY A 121 -4.01 17.68 -19.10
C GLY A 121 -4.27 16.17 -19.26
N SER A 122 -3.97 15.37 -18.23
CA SER A 122 -4.24 13.92 -18.27
C SER A 122 -5.73 13.66 -18.44
N PHE A 123 -6.11 12.53 -19.05
CA PHE A 123 -7.52 12.21 -19.31
C PHE A 123 -8.26 13.31 -20.11
N GLY A 124 -7.54 14.04 -20.98
CA GLY A 124 -8.08 15.16 -21.75
C GLY A 124 -8.40 16.40 -20.90
N GLY A 125 -7.84 16.50 -19.69
CA GLY A 125 -8.13 17.59 -18.75
C GLY A 125 -9.48 17.46 -18.03
N ASN A 126 -10.18 16.33 -18.18
CA ASN A 126 -11.50 16.15 -17.62
C ASN A 126 -11.47 15.34 -16.30
N ARG A 127 -11.88 15.99 -15.21
CA ARG A 127 -11.98 15.37 -13.88
C ARG A 127 -12.96 14.19 -13.83
N SER A 128 -14.08 14.25 -14.55
CA SER A 128 -15.06 13.15 -14.54
C SER A 128 -14.49 11.91 -15.21
N THR A 129 -13.77 12.08 -16.33
CA THR A 129 -13.02 11.00 -16.99
C THR A 129 -11.94 10.46 -16.06
N ALA A 130 -11.20 11.33 -15.37
CA ALA A 130 -10.19 10.93 -14.40
C ALA A 130 -10.79 10.08 -13.26
N LEU A 131 -11.95 10.47 -12.72
CA LEU A 131 -12.66 9.72 -11.68
C LEU A 131 -13.22 8.38 -12.18
N ALA A 132 -13.77 8.35 -13.40
CA ALA A 132 -14.39 7.16 -13.98
C ALA A 132 -13.40 6.01 -14.19
N VAL A 133 -12.11 6.31 -14.41
CA VAL A 133 -11.09 5.28 -14.61
C VAL A 133 -10.47 4.75 -13.31
N VAL A 134 -10.66 5.42 -12.17
CA VAL A 134 -10.03 5.00 -10.90
C VAL A 134 -10.53 3.62 -10.48
N SER A 135 -11.85 3.44 -10.38
CA SER A 135 -12.44 2.19 -9.89
C SER A 135 -12.09 0.98 -10.77
N PRO A 136 -12.21 1.03 -12.11
CA PRO A 136 -11.71 -0.03 -12.99
C PRO A 136 -10.20 -0.27 -12.91
N THR A 137 -9.41 0.75 -12.60
CA THR A 137 -7.95 0.61 -12.43
C THR A 137 -7.62 -0.12 -11.13
N LEU A 138 -8.27 0.24 -10.03
CA LEU A 138 -8.06 -0.38 -8.73
C LEU A 138 -8.59 -1.81 -8.67
N ALA A 139 -9.75 -2.10 -9.29
CA ALA A 139 -10.30 -3.45 -9.39
C ALA A 139 -9.33 -4.43 -10.08
N ARG A 140 -8.60 -3.93 -11.08
CA ARG A 140 -7.60 -4.70 -11.84
C ARG A 140 -6.21 -4.72 -11.20
N SER A 141 -5.96 -3.83 -10.23
CA SER A 141 -4.65 -3.69 -9.59
C SER A 141 -4.24 -4.93 -8.77
N ALA A 142 -5.20 -5.59 -8.12
CA ALA A 142 -4.95 -6.82 -7.37
C ALA A 142 -4.52 -8.01 -8.25
N PHE A 143 -4.70 -7.92 -9.57
CA PHE A 143 -4.29 -8.97 -10.51
C PHE A 143 -3.01 -8.59 -11.27
N PHE A 144 -2.30 -7.54 -10.85
CA PHE A 144 -1.13 -7.02 -11.55
C PHE A 144 -1.39 -6.61 -13.02
N GLU A 145 -2.63 -6.32 -13.39
CA GLU A 145 -2.98 -5.93 -14.77
C GLU A 145 -2.59 -4.48 -15.10
N ASN A 146 -2.22 -3.69 -14.10
CA ASN A 146 -1.72 -2.33 -14.29
C ASN A 146 -0.73 -1.94 -13.17
N ILE A 147 0.01 -0.85 -13.40
CA ILE A 147 1.06 -0.38 -12.50
C ILE A 147 0.56 -0.03 -11.09
N SER A 148 -0.73 0.26 -10.90
CA SER A 148 -1.28 0.50 -9.55
C SER A 148 -1.20 -0.76 -8.69
N GLY A 149 -1.16 -1.96 -9.30
CA GLY A 149 -0.89 -3.22 -8.60
C GLY A 149 0.49 -3.22 -7.95
N VAL A 150 1.50 -2.67 -8.65
CA VAL A 150 2.84 -2.49 -8.07
C VAL A 150 2.77 -1.68 -6.79
N TYR A 151 1.98 -0.60 -6.79
CA TYR A 151 1.87 0.28 -5.62
C TYR A 151 1.13 -0.42 -4.49
N LEU A 152 0.04 -1.12 -4.79
CA LEU A 152 -0.73 -1.90 -3.82
C LEU A 152 0.18 -2.89 -3.09
N TYR A 153 0.87 -3.75 -3.83
CA TYR A 153 1.72 -4.78 -3.27
C TYR A 153 2.98 -4.24 -2.60
N ALA A 154 3.57 -3.15 -3.11
CA ALA A 154 4.67 -2.47 -2.43
C ALA A 154 4.25 -1.98 -1.03
N THR A 155 3.03 -1.44 -0.90
CA THR A 155 2.51 -1.02 0.41
C THR A 155 2.23 -2.21 1.33
N MET A 156 1.87 -3.37 0.76
CA MET A 156 1.56 -4.57 1.54
C MET A 156 2.80 -5.28 2.07
N ILE A 157 3.82 -5.44 1.23
CA ILE A 157 5.08 -6.10 1.59
C ILE A 157 5.78 -5.34 2.73
N SER A 158 5.73 -4.01 2.72
CA SER A 158 6.26 -3.18 3.81
C SER A 158 5.47 -3.34 5.13
N ALA A 159 4.17 -3.65 5.07
CA ALA A 159 3.31 -3.81 6.24
C ALA A 159 3.41 -5.18 6.91
N LEU A 160 3.72 -6.25 6.15
CA LEU A 160 3.76 -7.62 6.67
C LEU A 160 4.64 -7.78 7.94
N PRO A 161 5.89 -7.28 7.98
CA PRO A 161 6.71 -7.38 9.19
C PRO A 161 6.10 -6.64 10.40
N LEU A 162 5.33 -5.58 10.15
CA LEU A 162 4.64 -4.82 11.20
C LEU A 162 3.46 -5.60 11.76
N TYR A 163 2.68 -6.24 10.89
CA TYR A 163 1.57 -7.11 11.30
C TYR A 163 2.07 -8.30 12.10
N VAL A 164 3.15 -8.94 11.65
CA VAL A 164 3.78 -10.03 12.41
C VAL A 164 4.21 -9.56 13.80
N SER A 165 4.91 -8.42 13.89
CA SER A 165 5.34 -7.87 15.18
C SER A 165 4.17 -7.40 16.07
N ALA A 166 3.10 -6.86 15.49
CA ALA A 166 1.93 -6.40 16.23
C ALA A 166 1.13 -7.60 16.77
N PHE A 167 0.80 -8.59 15.93
CA PHE A 167 0.08 -9.79 16.36
C PHE A 167 0.89 -10.63 17.36
N GLY A 168 2.21 -10.71 17.22
CA GLY A 168 3.08 -11.38 18.19
C GLY A 168 3.06 -10.74 19.59
N ARG A 169 2.65 -9.48 19.70
CA ARG A 169 2.51 -8.73 20.97
C ARG A 169 1.06 -8.59 21.45
N SER A 170 0.10 -9.17 20.74
CA SER A 170 -1.32 -9.10 21.09
C SER A 170 -1.62 -10.02 22.27
N GLU A 171 -2.21 -9.47 23.33
CA GLU A 171 -2.70 -10.25 24.47
C GLU A 171 -4.01 -10.95 24.10
N PHE A 172 -4.85 -10.29 23.30
CA PHE A 172 -6.13 -10.83 22.86
C PHE A 172 -5.97 -12.07 21.96
N LEU A 173 -5.03 -12.03 21.01
CA LEU A 173 -4.80 -13.15 20.07
C LEU A 173 -3.78 -14.17 20.59
N GLY A 174 -3.06 -13.85 21.66
CA GLY A 174 -2.05 -14.71 22.28
C GLY A 174 -2.51 -16.16 22.53
N PRO A 175 -3.70 -16.41 23.11
CA PRO A 175 -4.18 -17.77 23.35
C PRO A 175 -4.40 -18.61 22.08
N VAL A 176 -4.80 -17.95 20.98
CA VAL A 176 -5.04 -18.62 19.68
C VAL A 176 -3.72 -18.91 18.99
N VAL A 177 -2.81 -17.93 18.99
CA VAL A 177 -1.51 -18.03 18.32
C VAL A 177 -0.60 -19.08 18.98
N ARG A 178 -0.60 -19.17 20.31
CA ARG A 178 0.24 -20.12 21.08
C ARG A 178 -0.10 -21.59 20.85
N ARG A 179 -1.27 -21.90 20.26
CA ARG A 179 -1.68 -23.28 19.95
C ARG A 179 -1.05 -23.83 18.67
N LEU A 180 -0.48 -22.97 17.83
CA LEU A 180 0.17 -23.37 16.59
C LEU A 180 1.69 -23.51 16.81
N PRO A 181 2.33 -24.51 16.19
CA PRO A 181 3.78 -24.66 16.28
C PRO A 181 4.50 -23.48 15.59
N MET A 182 5.59 -23.02 16.21
CA MET A 182 6.41 -21.89 15.75
C MET A 182 5.61 -20.56 15.65
N ASN A 183 6.21 -19.54 15.02
CA ASN A 183 5.55 -18.26 14.72
C ASN A 183 4.51 -18.35 13.57
N THR A 184 4.04 -19.56 13.24
CA THR A 184 3.14 -19.82 12.10
C THR A 184 1.79 -19.13 12.27
N GLY A 185 1.22 -19.15 13.48
CA GLY A 185 -0.06 -18.50 13.76
C GLY A 185 -0.03 -16.99 13.51
N VAL A 186 1.05 -16.33 13.93
CA VAL A 186 1.27 -14.90 13.68
C VAL A 186 1.39 -14.61 12.19
N MET A 187 2.13 -15.45 11.46
CA MET A 187 2.29 -15.31 10.01
C MET A 187 0.95 -15.45 9.27
N LEU A 188 0.15 -16.46 9.63
CA LEU A 188 -1.17 -16.66 9.04
C LEU A 188 -2.11 -15.48 9.29
N LEU A 189 -2.10 -14.90 10.50
CA LEU A 189 -2.87 -13.69 10.81
C LEU A 189 -2.39 -12.48 9.99
N ALA A 190 -1.08 -12.30 9.84
CA ALA A 190 -0.52 -11.24 9.00
C ALA A 190 -0.93 -11.40 7.52
N LEU A 191 -0.91 -12.63 7.01
CA LEU A 191 -1.38 -12.95 5.65
C LEU A 191 -2.90 -12.76 5.50
N ALA A 192 -3.68 -13.08 6.54
CA ALA A 192 -5.12 -12.82 6.54
C ALA A 192 -5.43 -11.32 6.52
N ALA A 193 -4.72 -10.51 7.32
CA ALA A 193 -4.84 -9.05 7.31
C ALA A 193 -4.42 -8.43 5.96
N PHE A 194 -3.36 -8.97 5.35
CA PHE A 194 -2.96 -8.65 3.97
C PHE A 194 -4.10 -8.94 2.99
N ALA A 195 -4.65 -10.16 3.02
CA ALA A 195 -5.69 -10.59 2.09
C ALA A 195 -6.97 -9.76 2.28
N LEU A 196 -7.33 -9.45 3.54
CA LEU A 196 -8.46 -8.60 3.86
C LEU A 196 -8.27 -7.19 3.29
N SER A 197 -7.08 -6.59 3.42
CA SER A 197 -6.79 -5.26 2.88
C SER A 197 -6.93 -5.22 1.35
N VAL A 198 -6.29 -6.17 0.66
CA VAL A 198 -6.41 -6.30 -0.81
C VAL A 198 -7.85 -6.58 -1.22
N GLY A 199 -8.56 -7.45 -0.50
CA GLY A 199 -9.95 -7.80 -0.76
C GLY A 199 -10.90 -6.62 -0.62
N LEU A 200 -10.79 -5.84 0.46
CA LEU A 200 -11.60 -4.63 0.68
C LEU A 200 -11.40 -3.60 -0.44
N ILE A 201 -10.16 -3.35 -0.84
CA ILE A 201 -9.83 -2.42 -1.94
C ILE A 201 -10.43 -2.94 -3.25
N THR A 202 -10.25 -4.22 -3.55
CA THR A 202 -10.68 -4.83 -4.82
C THR A 202 -12.19 -4.88 -4.93
N ILE A 203 -12.88 -5.39 -3.91
CA ILE A 203 -14.34 -5.49 -3.86
C ILE A 203 -14.97 -4.10 -3.88
N GLY A 204 -14.43 -3.16 -3.09
CA GLY A 204 -14.91 -1.77 -3.09
C GLY A 204 -14.78 -1.13 -4.48
N ALA A 205 -13.63 -1.29 -5.13
CA ALA A 205 -13.40 -0.78 -6.47
C ALA A 205 -14.30 -1.44 -7.53
N GLN A 206 -14.50 -2.76 -7.47
CA GLN A 206 -15.42 -3.47 -8.34
C GLN A 206 -16.88 -3.02 -8.15
N GLY A 207 -17.30 -2.85 -6.90
CA GLY A 207 -18.63 -2.32 -6.56
C GLY A 207 -18.87 -0.95 -7.18
N ILE A 208 -17.93 0.00 -6.99
CA ILE A 208 -18.05 1.33 -7.57
C ILE A 208 -18.04 1.27 -9.12
N ALA A 209 -17.14 0.48 -9.72
CA ALA A 209 -17.08 0.34 -11.18
C ALA A 209 -18.39 -0.22 -11.75
N SER A 210 -19.01 -1.19 -11.07
CA SER A 210 -20.30 -1.75 -11.48
C SER A 210 -21.46 -0.75 -11.40
N LEU A 211 -21.40 0.19 -10.45
CA LEU A 211 -22.39 1.27 -10.33
C LEU A 211 -22.19 2.36 -11.39
N GLN A 212 -20.96 2.62 -11.80
CA GLN A 212 -20.61 3.58 -12.85
C GLN A 212 -20.94 3.09 -14.27
N ALA A 213 -21.03 1.77 -14.46
CA ALA A 213 -21.34 1.15 -15.75
C ALA A 213 -22.85 1.04 -16.04
N ARG A 214 -23.70 1.41 -15.09
CA ARG A 214 -25.16 1.50 -15.22
C ARG A 214 -25.55 2.92 -15.61
#